data_AF-A0A2W1MQK8-F1
#
_entry.id   AF-A0A2W1MQK8-F1
#
_cell.length_a   1.000
_cell.length_b   1.000
_cell.length_c   1.000
_cell.angle_alpha   90.00
_cell.angle_beta   90.00
_cell.angle_gamma   90.00
#
_symmetry.space_group_name_H-M   'P 1'
#
loop_
_entity.id
_entity.type
_entity.pdbx_description
1 polymer ?
#
loop_
_entity_poly.entity_id
_entity_poly.type
_entity_poly.pdbx_seq_one_letter_code
_entity_poly.pdbx_strand_id
1 'polypeptide(L)'
;MTKTSKAGGLGIQCRELTVEEIRDWLKSMEARTVEPDLVRDSLLPDFTLDDLERMTNATAEQLGGMTPSELRELGEDCKAVNPDFFDLRARVGEAGRQLLAKLSGSLNETLPA
;
A
#
# COMPACT_ATOMS: atom_id res chain seq x y z
N MET A 1 6.64 17.18 -4.61
CA MET A 1 5.65 17.97 -3.84
C MET A 1 5.64 17.49 -2.38
N THR A 2 5.31 18.33 -1.39
CA THR A 2 5.13 17.91 0.01
C THR A 2 3.88 18.55 0.64
N LYS A 3 3.30 17.87 1.63
CA LYS A 3 2.14 18.31 2.41
C LYS A 3 2.27 17.83 3.85
N THR A 4 2.00 18.70 4.82
CA THR A 4 1.91 18.29 6.24
C THR A 4 0.49 17.82 6.55
N SER A 5 0.36 16.59 7.02
CA SER A 5 -0.89 15.99 7.51
C SER A 5 -1.15 16.39 8.97
N LYS A 6 -2.44 16.54 9.30
CA LYS A 6 -2.90 16.77 10.68
C LYS A 6 -3.33 15.48 11.38
N ALA A 7 -3.28 14.34 10.70
CA ALA A 7 -3.67 13.05 11.24
C ALA A 7 -2.99 12.76 12.59
N GLY A 8 -3.79 12.40 13.58
CA GLY A 8 -3.34 12.13 14.96
C GLY A 8 -2.62 13.29 15.66
N GLY A 9 -2.67 14.52 15.10
CA GLY A 9 -1.97 15.69 15.66
C GLY A 9 -0.43 15.64 15.56
N LEU A 10 0.14 14.70 14.81
CA LEU A 10 1.59 14.44 14.78
C LEU A 10 2.38 15.32 13.79
N GLY A 11 1.72 15.99 12.85
CA GLY A 11 2.40 16.84 11.86
C GLY A 11 3.27 16.05 10.86
N ILE A 12 2.85 14.84 10.51
CA ILE A 12 3.56 13.97 9.56
C ILE A 12 3.61 14.63 8.18
N GLN A 13 4.78 14.64 7.54
CA GLN A 13 4.96 15.16 6.18
C GLN A 13 4.78 14.04 5.17
N CYS A 14 3.79 14.21 4.29
CA CYS A 14 3.63 13.44 3.07
C CYS A 14 4.49 14.07 1.97
N ARG A 15 5.19 13.25 1.19
CA ARG A 15 5.99 13.68 0.05
C ARG A 15 5.62 12.87 -1.19
N GLU A 16 5.87 13.49 -2.32
CA GLU A 16 5.75 12.84 -3.63
C GLU A 16 6.85 11.79 -3.79
N LEU A 17 6.46 10.62 -4.30
CA LEU A 17 7.37 9.55 -4.69
C LEU A 17 7.91 9.81 -6.08
N THR A 18 9.20 9.58 -6.25
CA THR A 18 9.83 9.52 -7.57
C THR A 18 9.48 8.22 -8.28
N VAL A 19 9.62 8.21 -9.60
CA VAL A 19 9.41 7.00 -10.41
C VAL A 19 10.32 5.85 -9.98
N GLU A 20 11.55 6.13 -9.55
CA GLU A 20 12.46 5.08 -9.07
C GLU A 20 11.98 4.48 -7.74
N GLU A 21 11.47 5.30 -6.82
CA GLU A 21 10.90 4.79 -5.57
C GLU A 21 9.64 3.96 -5.80
N ILE A 22 8.81 4.34 -6.78
CA ILE A 22 7.65 3.54 -7.21
C ILE A 22 8.11 2.20 -7.81
N ARG A 23 9.21 2.20 -8.58
CA ARG A 23 9.80 0.97 -9.12
C ARG A 23 10.33 0.07 -7.99
N ASP A 24 11.00 0.64 -7.01
CA ASP A 24 11.54 -0.10 -5.86
C ASP A 24 10.43 -0.64 -4.95
N TRP A 25 9.34 0.11 -4.80
CA TRP A 25 8.12 -0.38 -4.17
C TRP A 25 7.61 -1.65 -4.87
N LEU A 26 7.51 -1.65 -6.20
CA LEU A 26 7.03 -2.81 -6.95
C LEU A 26 7.95 -4.03 -6.76
N LYS A 27 9.28 -3.83 -6.83
CA LYS A 27 10.27 -4.90 -6.56
C LYS A 27 10.14 -5.46 -5.14
N SER A 28 9.83 -4.62 -4.16
CA SER A 28 9.70 -5.06 -2.77
C SER A 28 8.53 -6.02 -2.53
N MET A 29 7.49 -5.96 -3.38
CA MET A 29 6.37 -6.90 -3.32
C MET A 29 6.78 -8.34 -3.69
N GLU A 30 7.74 -8.48 -4.61
CA GLU A 30 8.27 -9.77 -5.07
C GLU A 30 9.26 -10.37 -4.08
N ALA A 31 10.05 -9.51 -3.44
CA ALA A 31 11.19 -9.90 -2.62
C ALA A 31 10.85 -10.20 -1.14
N ARG A 32 9.58 -10.41 -0.76
CA ARG A 32 9.19 -10.62 0.64
C ARG A 32 9.90 -11.85 1.22
N THR A 33 10.98 -11.60 1.96
CA THR A 33 11.82 -12.57 2.68
C THR A 33 11.50 -12.66 4.17
N VAL A 34 10.64 -11.78 4.67
CA VAL A 34 10.19 -11.72 6.07
C VAL A 34 8.80 -12.33 6.19
N GLU A 35 8.50 -12.91 7.36
CA GLU A 35 7.15 -13.38 7.67
C GLU A 35 6.10 -12.27 7.47
N PRO A 36 4.95 -12.57 6.84
CA PRO A 36 3.93 -11.57 6.56
C PRO A 36 3.29 -11.06 7.86
N ASP A 37 3.35 -9.74 8.08
CA ASP A 37 2.60 -9.07 9.13
C ASP A 37 1.22 -8.71 8.60
N LEU A 38 0.23 -9.55 8.92
CA LEU A 38 -1.14 -9.39 8.43
C LEU A 38 -1.77 -8.05 8.82
N VAL A 39 -1.40 -7.48 9.97
CA VAL A 39 -1.95 -6.18 10.39
C VAL A 39 -1.34 -5.09 9.51
N ARG A 40 -0.01 -5.06 9.36
CA ARG A 40 0.64 -4.05 8.53
C ARG A 40 0.25 -4.15 7.05
N ASP A 41 0.06 -5.37 6.57
CA ASP A 41 -0.22 -5.67 5.17
C ASP A 41 -1.70 -5.53 4.79
N SER A 42 -2.63 -5.74 5.73
CA SER A 42 -4.07 -5.89 5.42
C SER A 42 -5.03 -5.06 6.28
N LEU A 43 -4.55 -4.30 7.27
CA LEU A 43 -5.42 -3.48 8.14
C LEU A 43 -6.25 -2.47 7.34
N LEU A 44 -5.69 -1.93 6.27
CA LEU A 44 -6.31 -0.90 5.43
C LEU A 44 -6.47 -1.44 4.00
N PRO A 45 -7.62 -1.18 3.35
CA PRO A 45 -7.92 -1.77 2.05
C PRO A 45 -7.09 -1.18 0.90
N ASP A 46 -6.72 0.10 1.01
CA ASP A 46 -6.19 0.87 -0.13
C ASP A 46 -4.65 0.98 -0.14
N PHE A 47 -4.00 0.81 1.00
CA PHE A 47 -2.55 0.95 1.20
C PHE A 47 -2.10 0.21 2.45
N THR A 48 -0.80 -0.08 2.57
CA THR A 48 -0.19 -0.72 3.75
C THR A 48 0.52 0.31 4.63
N LEU A 49 0.95 -0.08 5.84
CA LEU A 49 1.82 0.78 6.66
C LEU A 49 3.18 1.01 5.97
N ASP A 50 3.72 0.01 5.28
CA ASP A 50 4.96 0.13 4.51
C ASP A 50 4.82 1.14 3.36
N ASP A 51 3.64 1.24 2.74
CA ASP A 51 3.36 2.27 1.73
C ASP A 51 3.49 3.67 2.35
N LEU A 52 2.91 3.89 3.54
CA LEU A 52 3.00 5.16 4.27
C LEU A 52 4.44 5.52 4.64
N GLU A 53 5.24 4.57 5.12
CA GLU A 53 6.65 4.82 5.48
C GLU A 53 7.49 5.30 4.29
N ARG A 54 7.16 4.85 3.08
CA ARG A 54 7.87 5.27 1.87
C ARG A 54 7.60 6.72 1.50
N MET A 55 6.36 7.16 1.65
CA MET A 55 5.90 8.48 1.19
C MET A 55 5.71 9.49 2.33
N THR A 56 6.08 9.14 3.55
CA THR A 56 6.04 10.04 4.70
C THR A 56 7.37 10.09 5.43
N ASN A 57 7.50 11.00 6.39
CA ASN A 57 8.60 11.00 7.36
C ASN A 57 8.23 10.29 8.68
N ALA A 58 7.13 9.54 8.72
CA ALA A 58 6.70 8.84 9.91
C ALA A 58 7.56 7.61 10.18
N THR A 59 7.83 7.31 11.45
CA THR A 59 8.46 6.05 11.86
C THR A 59 7.42 4.93 12.00
N ALA A 60 7.87 3.68 11.93
CA ALA A 60 7.01 2.52 12.17
C ALA A 60 6.31 2.59 13.54
N GLU A 61 6.99 3.11 14.57
CA GLU A 61 6.44 3.31 15.91
C GLU A 61 5.32 4.37 15.92
N GLN A 62 5.50 5.48 15.19
CA GLN A 62 4.45 6.50 15.06
C GLN A 62 3.22 5.93 14.37
N LEU A 63 3.40 5.21 13.26
CA LEU A 63 2.28 4.59 12.53
C LEU A 63 1.60 3.49 13.35
N GLY A 64 2.37 2.68 14.09
CA GLY A 64 1.84 1.63 14.97
C GLY A 64 1.07 2.17 16.17
N GLY A 65 1.34 3.41 16.59
CA GLY A 65 0.58 4.10 17.64
C GLY A 65 -0.69 4.78 17.16
N MET A 66 -0.89 4.93 15.84
CA MET A 66 -2.08 5.57 15.27
C MET A 66 -3.25 4.60 15.21
N THR A 67 -4.46 5.14 15.41
CA THR A 67 -5.69 4.39 15.19
C THR A 67 -5.95 4.20 13.68
N PRO A 68 -6.74 3.19 13.27
CA PRO A 68 -7.09 3.01 11.86
C PRO A 68 -7.78 4.23 11.23
N SER A 69 -8.51 5.04 12.00
CA SER A 69 -9.15 6.25 11.49
C SER A 69 -8.14 7.37 11.20
N GLU A 70 -7.14 7.54 12.06
CA GLU A 70 -6.05 8.50 11.83
C GLU A 70 -5.16 8.05 10.66
N LEU A 71 -4.91 6.74 10.54
CA LEU A 71 -4.18 6.20 9.38
C LEU A 71 -4.92 6.43 8.06
N ARG A 72 -6.26 6.33 8.05
CA ARG A 72 -7.07 6.69 6.89
C ARG A 72 -6.95 8.17 6.53
N GLU A 73 -7.01 9.06 7.52
CA GLU A 73 -6.82 10.50 7.31
C GLU A 73 -5.44 10.81 6.71
N LEU A 74 -4.38 10.19 7.26
CA LEU A 74 -3.03 10.32 6.72
C LEU A 74 -2.94 9.77 5.29
N GLY A 75 -3.61 8.66 5.01
CA GLY A 75 -3.69 8.06 3.68
C GLY A 75 -4.32 8.98 2.65
N GLU A 76 -5.41 9.68 2.98
CA GLU A 76 -6.03 10.66 2.08
C GLU A 76 -5.11 11.84 1.80
N ASP A 77 -4.38 12.31 2.81
CA ASP A 77 -3.37 13.36 2.62
C ASP A 77 -2.22 12.89 1.73
N CYS A 78 -1.76 11.65 1.92
CA CYS A 78 -0.75 11.02 1.09
C CYS A 78 -1.21 10.84 -0.36
N LYS A 79 -2.46 10.44 -0.57
CA LYS A 79 -3.08 10.24 -1.88
C LYS A 79 -3.23 11.55 -2.64
N ALA A 80 -3.56 12.65 -1.96
CA ALA A 80 -3.58 13.98 -2.56
C ALA A 80 -2.20 14.40 -3.09
N VAL A 81 -1.11 13.91 -2.50
CA VAL A 81 0.27 14.19 -2.95
C VAL A 81 0.75 13.18 -3.99
N ASN A 82 0.25 11.94 -3.97
CA ASN A 82 0.75 10.82 -4.78
C ASN A 82 -0.34 10.16 -5.66
N PRO A 83 -1.20 10.89 -6.39
CA PRO A 83 -2.35 10.30 -7.06
C PRO A 83 -1.97 9.15 -8.02
N ASP A 84 -0.89 9.33 -8.81
CA ASP A 84 -0.43 8.34 -9.79
C ASP A 84 0.06 7.03 -9.15
N PHE A 85 0.66 7.10 -7.96
CA PHE A 85 1.07 5.92 -7.21
C PHE A 85 -0.14 5.09 -6.79
N PHE A 86 -1.16 5.73 -6.21
CA PHE A 86 -2.37 5.03 -5.78
C PHE A 86 -3.13 4.43 -6.97
N ASP A 87 -3.20 5.15 -8.09
CA ASP A 87 -3.81 4.63 -9.32
C ASP A 87 -3.04 3.43 -9.89
N LEU A 88 -1.70 3.49 -9.89
CA LEU A 88 -0.87 2.35 -10.30
C LEU A 88 -1.07 1.15 -9.37
N ARG A 89 -1.05 1.37 -8.05
CA ARG A 89 -1.26 0.31 -7.05
C ARG A 89 -2.61 -0.38 -7.24
N ALA A 90 -3.68 0.39 -7.47
CA ALA A 90 -5.01 -0.16 -7.74
C ALA A 90 -5.02 -1.01 -9.02
N ARG A 91 -4.38 -0.54 -10.10
CA ARG A 91 -4.24 -1.29 -11.36
C ARG A 91 -3.45 -2.59 -11.19
N VAL A 92 -2.35 -2.56 -10.44
CA VAL A 92 -1.52 -3.75 -10.14
C VAL A 92 -2.31 -4.76 -9.31
N GLY A 93 -3.02 -4.31 -8.28
CA GLY A 93 -3.87 -5.18 -7.45
C GLY A 93 -5.00 -5.83 -8.26
N GLU A 94 -5.62 -5.09 -9.17
CA GLU A 94 -6.65 -5.61 -10.06
C GLU A 94 -6.10 -6.64 -11.07
N ALA A 95 -4.96 -6.34 -11.68
CA ALA A 95 -4.29 -7.28 -12.59
C ALA A 95 -3.95 -8.61 -11.87
N GLY A 96 -3.48 -8.54 -10.62
CA GLY A 96 -3.21 -9.72 -9.79
C GLY A 96 -4.47 -10.55 -9.52
N ARG A 97 -5.59 -9.90 -9.15
CA ARG A 97 -6.89 -10.60 -8.94
C ARG A 97 -7.38 -11.29 -10.21
N GLN A 98 -7.30 -10.62 -11.36
CA GLN A 98 -7.71 -11.21 -12.63
C GLN A 98 -6.85 -12.41 -13.04
N LEU A 99 -5.54 -12.36 -12.78
CA LEU A 99 -4.64 -13.48 -13.04
C LEU A 99 -4.99 -14.69 -12.16
N LEU A 100 -5.19 -14.47 -10.86
CA LEU A 100 -5.60 -15.54 -9.94
C LEU A 100 -6.94 -16.16 -10.33
N ALA A 101 -7.93 -15.35 -10.71
CA ALA A 101 -9.23 -15.85 -11.17
C ALA A 101 -9.11 -16.74 -12.43
N LYS A 102 -8.28 -16.36 -13.40
CA LYS A 102 -8.02 -17.17 -14.60
C LYS A 102 -7.36 -18.51 -14.27
N LEU A 103 -6.37 -18.51 -13.37
CA LEU A 103 -5.70 -19.73 -12.92
C LEU A 103 -6.67 -20.66 -12.18
N SER A 104 -7.48 -20.14 -11.26
CA SER A 104 -8.50 -20.93 -10.56
C SER A 104 -9.56 -21.50 -11.50
N GLY A 105 -9.98 -20.75 -12.52
CA GLY A 105 -10.89 -21.24 -13.57
C GLY A 105 -10.30 -22.42 -14.35
N SER A 106 -9.03 -22.31 -14.77
CA SER A 106 -8.34 -23.37 -15.52
C SER A 106 -8.14 -24.66 -14.73
N LEU A 107 -7.95 -24.58 -13.41
CA LEU A 107 -7.82 -25.75 -12.53
C LEU A 107 -9.14 -26.54 -12.41
N ASN A 108 -10.29 -25.88 -12.47
CA ASN A 108 -11.59 -26.54 -12.41
C ASN A 108 -11.99 -27.27 -13.70
N GLU A 109 -11.38 -26.93 -14.84
CA GLU A 109 -11.68 -27.58 -16.14
C GLU A 109 -10.91 -28.90 -16.36
N THR A 110 -10.03 -29.30 -15.43
CA THR A 110 -9.10 -30.44 -15.62
C THR A 110 -9.50 -31.72 -14.84
N LEU A 111 -10.63 -31.75 -14.13
CA LEU A 111 -11.14 -32.96 -13.48
C LEU A 111 -12.27 -33.59 -14.32
N PRO A 112 -12.03 -34.67 -15.08
CA PRO A 112 -13.11 -35.49 -15.60
C PRO A 112 -13.76 -36.27 -14.45
N ALA A 113 -15.08 -36.44 -14.55
CA ALA A 113 -15.90 -37.28 -13.67
C ALA A 113 -15.54 -38.76 -13.77
#